data_AF-A0A2C5Z407-F1
#
_entry.id   AF-A0A2C5Z407-F1
#
_cell.length_a   1.000
_cell.length_b   1.000
_cell.length_c   1.000
_cell.angle_alpha   90.00
_cell.angle_beta   90.00
_cell.angle_gamma   90.00
#
_symmetry.space_group_name_H-M   'P 1'
#
loop_
_entity.id
_entity.type
_entity.pdbx_description
1 polymer ?
#
loop_
_entity_poly.entity_id
_entity_poly.type
_entity_poly.pdbx_seq_one_letter_code
_entity_poly.pdbx_strand_id
1 'polypeptide(L)'
;MQLKSAAVGRLASKLLDRILASYHPDHGFASITPSIYDTAWISMVSKTQDGVTCWLFPESFSFLLHQQQSDGAWETYSSPIDGILNTAAALLALCRHQETPYQIATADDDVCGRIASATHALQRMLEQWRLGHTLNVGSEILVPALLTALERYNIEFYFDGRETLYKKRSKKLAMVDMRRLEEPQGPAHSILHSLEALAGAVDFDRIARHKVHGSIMASPSATAAYLMQASTWDPEAEAYLRHVVANCQGMGSGSVPSVFPATLFELSWCKMP
;
A
#
# COMPACT_ATOMS: atom_id res chain seq x y z
N MET A 1 -42.32 -10.28 -11.66
CA MET A 1 -42.06 -9.64 -10.35
C MET A 1 -41.93 -8.12 -10.57
N GLN A 2 -43.02 -7.36 -10.42
CA GLN A 2 -42.98 -5.89 -10.58
C GLN A 2 -42.43 -5.26 -9.28
N LEU A 3 -41.18 -4.79 -9.33
CA LEU A 3 -40.69 -3.84 -8.33
C LEU A 3 -41.55 -2.58 -8.42
N LYS A 4 -42.39 -2.32 -7.40
CA LYS A 4 -43.24 -1.12 -7.35
C LYS A 4 -42.36 0.12 -7.45
N SER A 5 -42.62 1.00 -8.43
CA SER A 5 -41.86 2.23 -8.72
C SER A 5 -41.48 3.07 -7.48
N ALA A 6 -42.37 3.16 -6.49
CA ALA A 6 -42.12 3.87 -5.22
C ALA A 6 -41.06 3.22 -4.30
N ALA A 7 -40.80 1.92 -4.46
CA ALA A 7 -39.70 1.23 -3.76
C ALA A 7 -38.36 1.51 -4.44
N VAL A 8 -38.35 1.56 -5.77
CA VAL A 8 -37.15 1.90 -6.56
C VAL A 8 -36.71 3.33 -6.30
N GLY A 9 -37.64 4.29 -6.30
CA GLY A 9 -37.34 5.69 -5.99
C GLY A 9 -36.73 5.88 -4.60
N ARG A 10 -37.26 5.20 -3.58
CA ARG A 10 -36.71 5.26 -2.21
C ARG A 10 -35.32 4.63 -2.10
N LEU A 11 -35.06 3.53 -2.82
CA LEU A 11 -33.74 2.90 -2.84
C LEU A 11 -32.72 3.77 -3.57
N ALA A 12 -33.11 4.40 -4.68
CA ALA A 12 -32.27 5.34 -5.42
C ALA A 12 -31.89 6.57 -4.59
N SER A 13 -32.85 7.18 -3.88
CA SER A 13 -32.55 8.29 -2.95
C SER A 13 -31.58 7.88 -1.85
N LYS A 14 -31.81 6.72 -1.21
CA LYS A 14 -30.89 6.21 -0.18
C LYS A 14 -29.48 5.94 -0.70
N LEU A 15 -29.34 5.48 -1.94
CA LEU A 15 -28.04 5.28 -2.58
C LEU A 15 -27.37 6.63 -2.84
N LEU A 16 -28.11 7.61 -3.36
CA LEU A 16 -27.61 8.96 -3.60
C LEU A 16 -27.14 9.62 -2.30
N ASP A 17 -27.93 9.52 -1.23
CA ASP A 17 -27.59 10.06 0.09
C ASP A 17 -26.31 9.43 0.64
N ARG A 18 -26.11 8.12 0.44
CA ARG A 18 -24.86 7.45 0.83
C ARG A 18 -23.67 7.95 0.03
N ILE A 19 -23.79 8.05 -1.30
CA ILE A 19 -22.69 8.54 -2.15
C ILE A 19 -22.33 9.99 -1.79
N LEU A 20 -23.33 10.84 -1.56
CA LEU A 20 -23.12 12.22 -1.14
C LEU A 20 -22.49 12.31 0.27
N ALA A 21 -22.91 11.46 1.20
CA ALA A 21 -22.34 11.40 2.55
C ALA A 21 -20.89 10.90 2.56
N SER A 22 -20.50 10.05 1.60
CA SER A 22 -19.14 9.54 1.46
C SER A 22 -18.20 10.48 0.70
N TYR A 23 -18.72 11.52 0.04
CA TYR A 23 -17.92 12.42 -0.80
C TYR A 23 -17.21 13.50 0.03
N HIS A 24 -15.89 13.57 -0.10
CA HIS A 24 -15.09 14.70 0.37
C HIS A 24 -14.69 15.62 -0.79
N PRO A 25 -14.75 16.97 -0.67
CA PRO A 25 -14.37 17.89 -1.74
C PRO A 25 -12.94 17.69 -2.27
N ASP A 26 -11.97 17.48 -1.37
CA ASP A 26 -10.56 17.34 -1.73
C ASP A 26 -10.09 15.88 -1.85
N HIS A 27 -10.82 14.94 -1.23
CA HIS A 27 -10.38 13.54 -1.10
C HIS A 27 -11.35 12.55 -1.72
N GLY A 28 -12.47 13.00 -2.29
CA GLY A 28 -13.41 12.16 -3.02
C GLY A 28 -14.02 11.04 -2.18
N PHE A 29 -14.32 9.92 -2.84
CA PHE A 29 -14.68 8.65 -2.23
C PHE A 29 -14.08 7.49 -3.04
N ALA A 30 -14.06 6.30 -2.44
CA ALA A 30 -13.81 5.05 -3.13
C ALA A 30 -14.55 3.90 -2.45
N SER A 31 -15.09 2.99 -3.24
CA SER A 31 -15.71 1.73 -2.81
C SER A 31 -14.81 0.52 -3.11
N ILE A 32 -13.49 0.74 -3.11
CA ILE A 32 -12.46 -0.26 -3.40
C ILE A 32 -12.17 -1.10 -2.15
N THR A 33 -11.95 -2.40 -2.37
CA THR A 33 -11.63 -3.35 -1.31
C THR A 33 -10.29 -3.03 -0.63
N PRO A 34 -10.13 -3.40 0.65
CA PRO A 34 -8.85 -3.27 1.33
C PRO A 34 -7.70 -4.00 0.62
N SER A 35 -6.50 -3.47 0.78
CA SER A 35 -5.22 -3.97 0.26
C SER A 35 -4.29 -4.25 1.44
N ILE A 36 -3.88 -5.51 1.64
CA ILE A 36 -2.86 -5.85 2.64
C ILE A 36 -1.56 -5.10 2.37
N TYR A 37 -1.12 -5.05 1.11
CA TYR A 37 0.11 -4.39 0.71
C TYR A 37 0.16 -2.92 1.16
N ASP A 38 -0.87 -2.13 0.83
CA ASP A 38 -0.93 -0.71 1.18
C ASP A 38 -1.09 -0.52 2.69
N THR A 39 -1.89 -1.37 3.34
CA THR A 39 -2.06 -1.35 4.80
C THR A 39 -0.74 -1.61 5.52
N ALA A 40 0.10 -2.51 4.99
CA ALA A 40 1.44 -2.76 5.51
C ALA A 40 2.32 -1.51 5.43
N TRP A 41 2.34 -0.82 4.29
CA TRP A 41 3.10 0.43 4.14
C TRP A 41 2.66 1.53 5.09
N ILE A 42 1.35 1.72 5.26
CA ILE A 42 0.80 2.69 6.22
C ILE A 42 1.19 2.34 7.67
N SER A 43 1.16 1.06 8.04
CA SER A 43 1.51 0.62 9.39
C SER A 43 2.95 0.96 9.80
N MET A 44 3.84 1.19 8.81
CA MET A 44 5.25 1.51 9.02
C MET A 44 5.53 3.01 9.08
N VAL A 45 4.51 3.88 9.04
CA VAL A 45 4.68 5.33 9.17
C VAL A 45 4.84 5.68 10.65
N SER A 46 6.01 6.19 11.03
CA SER A 46 6.27 6.73 12.37
C SER A 46 6.40 8.25 12.33
N LYS A 47 5.96 8.93 13.38
CA LYS A 47 6.07 10.38 13.53
C LYS A 47 6.63 10.72 14.91
N THR A 48 7.56 11.66 14.95
CA THR A 48 8.04 12.25 16.20
C THR A 48 7.23 13.51 16.53
N GLN A 49 6.58 13.53 17.68
CA GLN A 49 5.84 14.68 18.19
C GLN A 49 6.23 14.91 19.65
N ASP A 50 6.59 16.14 20.00
CA ASP A 50 7.02 16.53 21.35
C ASP A 50 8.16 15.65 21.92
N GLY A 51 9.08 15.23 21.05
CA GLY A 51 10.22 14.37 21.40
C GLY A 51 9.89 12.88 21.54
N VAL A 52 8.62 12.47 21.37
CA VAL A 52 8.19 11.08 21.41
C VAL A 52 7.91 10.60 19.98
N THR A 53 8.51 9.48 19.60
CA THR A 53 8.23 8.84 18.30
C THR A 53 7.22 7.72 18.49
N CYS A 54 6.18 7.72 17.65
CA CYS A 54 5.12 6.72 17.66
C CYS A 54 4.76 6.28 16.24
N TRP A 55 4.23 5.06 16.11
CA TRP A 55 3.55 4.65 14.89
C TRP A 55 2.30 5.52 14.69
N LEU A 56 2.12 6.07 13.50
CA LEU A 56 1.04 6.99 13.22
C LEU A 56 -0.32 6.31 13.07
N PHE A 57 -0.29 5.04 12.65
CA PHE A 57 -1.45 4.19 12.36
C PHE A 57 -1.32 2.80 13.03
N PRO A 58 -1.32 2.72 14.37
CA PRO A 58 -1.22 1.44 15.08
C PRO A 58 -2.37 0.46 14.76
N GLU A 59 -3.53 0.97 14.36
CA GLU A 59 -4.69 0.21 13.90
C GLU A 59 -4.37 -0.59 12.62
N SER A 60 -3.56 -0.04 11.71
CA SER A 60 -3.15 -0.73 10.49
C SER A 60 -2.25 -1.92 10.81
N PHE A 61 -1.34 -1.78 11.78
CA PHE A 61 -0.52 -2.91 12.24
C PHE A 61 -1.37 -3.99 12.91
N SER A 62 -2.30 -3.58 13.77
CA SER A 62 -3.25 -4.49 14.42
C SER A 62 -4.05 -5.26 13.37
N PHE A 63 -4.53 -4.59 12.32
CA PHE A 63 -5.22 -5.25 11.21
C PHE A 63 -4.35 -6.34 10.55
N LEU A 64 -3.07 -6.06 10.26
CA LEU A 64 -2.17 -7.06 9.67
C LEU A 64 -2.02 -8.31 10.54
N LEU A 65 -1.86 -8.14 11.86
CA LEU A 65 -1.74 -9.27 12.80
C LEU A 65 -2.99 -10.16 12.77
N HIS A 66 -4.18 -9.58 12.65
CA HIS A 66 -5.44 -10.31 12.56
C HIS A 66 -5.67 -10.99 11.20
N GLN A 67 -5.07 -10.46 10.13
CA GLN A 67 -5.24 -10.99 8.77
C GLN A 67 -4.20 -12.05 8.38
N GLN A 68 -3.20 -12.32 9.22
CA GLN A 68 -2.25 -13.38 8.96
C GLN A 68 -2.94 -14.75 8.97
N GLN A 69 -2.74 -15.53 7.92
CA GLN A 69 -3.35 -16.85 7.76
C GLN A 69 -2.57 -17.92 8.52
N SER A 70 -3.19 -19.09 8.71
CA SER A 70 -2.59 -20.20 9.44
C SER A 70 -1.32 -20.76 8.80
N ASP A 71 -1.11 -20.53 7.51
CA ASP A 71 0.10 -20.94 6.79
C ASP A 71 1.21 -19.88 6.83
N GLY A 72 0.98 -18.76 7.52
CA GLY A 72 1.90 -17.64 7.70
C GLY A 72 1.75 -16.52 6.66
N ALA A 73 1.03 -16.74 5.56
CA ALA A 73 0.85 -15.76 4.49
C ALA A 73 -0.30 -14.77 4.77
N TRP A 74 -0.47 -13.81 3.85
CA TRP A 74 -1.66 -12.97 3.77
C TRP A 74 -2.45 -13.28 2.51
N GLU A 75 -3.69 -12.78 2.47
CA GLU A 75 -4.64 -13.09 1.40
C GLU A 75 -4.05 -12.92 0.00
N THR A 76 -4.24 -13.94 -0.82
CA THR A 76 -3.96 -13.90 -2.26
C THR A 76 -5.25 -13.54 -2.97
N TYR A 77 -5.27 -12.38 -3.62
CA TYR A 77 -6.45 -11.91 -4.36
C TYR A 77 -6.51 -12.56 -5.75
N SER A 78 -6.36 -11.75 -6.80
CA SER A 78 -6.61 -12.12 -8.19
C SER A 78 -5.47 -12.96 -8.79
N SER A 79 -4.24 -12.80 -8.28
CA SER A 79 -3.02 -13.41 -8.82
C SER A 79 -2.10 -13.93 -7.71
N PRO A 80 -1.36 -15.04 -7.93
CA PRO A 80 -0.32 -15.51 -7.00
C PRO A 80 0.74 -14.43 -6.66
N ILE A 81 0.97 -13.48 -7.57
CA ILE A 81 1.90 -12.36 -7.34
C ILE A 81 1.39 -11.42 -6.25
N ASP A 82 0.06 -11.24 -6.15
CA ASP A 82 -0.53 -10.39 -5.12
C ASP A 82 -0.27 -10.98 -3.73
N GLY A 83 -0.35 -12.30 -3.60
CA GLY A 83 0.02 -13.00 -2.36
C GLY A 83 1.48 -12.79 -1.96
N ILE A 84 2.41 -12.84 -2.93
CA ILE A 84 3.84 -12.58 -2.71
C ILE A 84 4.06 -11.15 -2.20
N LEU A 85 3.45 -10.17 -2.88
CA LEU A 85 3.55 -8.75 -2.48
C LEU A 85 2.97 -8.49 -1.10
N ASN A 86 1.75 -9.00 -0.85
CA ASN A 86 1.07 -8.86 0.43
C ASN A 86 1.89 -9.47 1.56
N THR A 87 2.37 -10.70 1.39
CA THR A 87 3.16 -11.40 2.40
C THR A 87 4.52 -10.73 2.63
N ALA A 88 5.21 -10.29 1.58
CA ALA A 88 6.50 -9.61 1.72
C ALA A 88 6.37 -8.24 2.41
N ALA A 89 5.35 -7.44 2.07
CA ALA A 89 5.10 -6.15 2.71
C ALA A 89 4.68 -6.32 4.17
N ALA A 90 3.79 -7.27 4.47
CA ALA A 90 3.37 -7.56 5.84
C ALA A 90 4.53 -8.10 6.70
N LEU A 91 5.38 -8.99 6.15
CA LEU A 91 6.59 -9.45 6.81
C LEU A 91 7.55 -8.29 7.13
N LEU A 92 7.76 -7.38 6.17
CA LEU A 92 8.58 -6.18 6.40
C LEU A 92 8.01 -5.29 7.52
N ALA A 93 6.69 -5.11 7.56
CA ALA A 93 6.03 -4.39 8.64
C ALA A 93 6.24 -5.08 9.99
N LEU A 94 6.05 -6.40 10.09
CA LEU A 94 6.33 -7.15 11.31
C LEU A 94 7.77 -6.95 11.79
N CYS A 95 8.77 -7.03 10.88
CA CYS A 95 10.17 -6.81 11.22
C CYS A 95 10.44 -5.41 11.79
N ARG A 96 9.84 -4.36 11.19
CA ARG A 96 9.99 -2.98 11.68
C ARG A 96 9.37 -2.78 13.06
N HIS A 97 8.18 -3.33 13.29
CA HIS A 97 7.50 -3.26 14.57
C HIS A 97 8.20 -4.10 15.65
N GLN A 98 8.84 -5.21 15.28
CA GLN A 98 9.68 -5.97 16.20
C GLN A 98 10.97 -5.21 16.57
N GLU A 99 11.65 -4.60 15.58
CA GLU A 99 12.85 -3.78 15.80
C GLU A 99 12.52 -2.56 16.68
N THR A 100 11.36 -1.92 16.43
CA THR A 100 10.96 -0.69 17.12
C THR A 100 9.46 -0.73 17.49
N PRO A 101 9.08 -1.28 18.66
CA PRO A 101 7.66 -1.42 19.03
C PRO A 101 6.93 -0.09 19.29
N TYR A 102 7.67 0.97 19.66
CA TYR A 102 7.13 2.25 20.15
C TYR A 102 6.01 2.06 21.17
N GLN A 103 4.78 2.52 20.86
CA GLN A 103 3.62 2.44 21.75
C GLN A 103 2.89 1.09 21.72
N ILE A 104 3.29 0.16 20.85
CA ILE A 104 2.62 -1.13 20.68
C ILE A 104 3.33 -2.16 21.55
N ALA A 105 2.62 -2.74 22.51
CA ALA A 105 3.11 -3.87 23.28
C ALA A 105 2.96 -5.15 22.44
N THR A 106 4.07 -5.67 21.90
CA THR A 106 4.07 -6.83 20.99
C THR A 106 4.17 -8.19 21.71
N ALA A 107 4.18 -8.19 23.04
CA ALA A 107 4.45 -9.39 23.84
C ALA A 107 3.36 -10.47 23.72
N ASP A 108 2.10 -10.07 23.55
CA ASP A 108 0.96 -11.01 23.50
C ASP A 108 0.70 -11.56 22.09
N ASP A 109 1.31 -10.97 21.06
CA ASP A 109 1.02 -11.29 19.65
C ASP A 109 1.99 -12.30 19.02
N ASP A 110 3.00 -12.79 19.74
CA ASP A 110 4.08 -13.66 19.22
C ASP A 110 4.62 -13.19 17.86
N VAL A 111 5.04 -11.92 17.80
CA VAL A 111 5.54 -11.32 16.54
C VAL A 111 6.72 -12.12 15.97
N CYS A 112 7.56 -12.72 16.83
CA CYS A 112 8.65 -13.61 16.41
C CYS A 112 8.14 -14.83 15.64
N GLY A 113 7.16 -15.57 16.17
CA GLY A 113 6.57 -16.73 15.50
C GLY A 113 5.84 -16.36 14.21
N ARG A 114 5.20 -15.18 14.19
CA ARG A 114 4.55 -14.62 12.99
C ARG A 114 5.55 -14.29 11.89
N ILE A 115 6.70 -13.71 12.24
CA ILE A 115 7.81 -13.43 11.30
C ILE A 115 8.37 -14.74 10.74
N ALA A 116 8.59 -15.74 11.60
CA ALA A 116 9.13 -17.04 11.18
C ALA A 116 8.17 -17.76 10.20
N SER A 117 6.88 -17.81 10.52
CA SER A 117 5.86 -18.42 9.66
C SER A 117 5.69 -17.67 8.33
N ALA A 118 5.64 -16.34 8.36
CA ALA A 118 5.57 -15.51 7.15
C ALA A 118 6.81 -15.66 6.26
N THR A 119 8.01 -15.77 6.85
CA THR A 119 9.24 -16.02 6.12
C THR A 119 9.18 -17.37 5.41
N HIS A 120 8.75 -18.43 6.11
CA HIS A 120 8.59 -19.75 5.49
C HIS A 120 7.52 -19.75 4.39
N ALA A 121 6.39 -19.07 4.60
CA ALA A 121 5.34 -18.93 3.61
C ALA A 121 5.86 -18.23 2.34
N LEU A 122 6.51 -17.08 2.49
CA LEU A 122 7.05 -16.31 1.38
C LEU A 122 8.10 -17.08 0.59
N GLN A 123 8.99 -17.83 1.25
CA GLN A 123 9.96 -18.70 0.58
C GLN A 123 9.27 -19.73 -0.31
N ARG A 124 8.25 -20.44 0.20
CA ARG A 124 7.47 -21.41 -0.60
C ARG A 124 6.78 -20.74 -1.80
N MET A 125 6.23 -19.55 -1.61
CA MET A 125 5.54 -18.81 -2.69
C MET A 125 6.51 -18.40 -3.79
N LEU A 126 7.72 -17.94 -3.42
CA LEU A 126 8.77 -17.57 -4.36
C LEU A 126 9.32 -18.77 -5.14
N GLU A 127 9.50 -19.93 -4.49
CA GLU A 127 9.92 -21.18 -5.14
C GLU A 127 8.90 -21.67 -6.19
N GLN A 128 7.61 -21.43 -5.95
CA GLN A 128 6.53 -21.81 -6.86
C GLN A 128 6.28 -20.75 -7.95
N TRP A 129 6.92 -19.59 -7.86
CA TRP A 129 6.64 -18.47 -8.74
C TRP A 129 7.28 -18.65 -10.11
N ARG A 130 6.42 -18.77 -11.13
CA ARG A 130 6.84 -18.87 -12.54
C ARG A 130 6.88 -17.50 -13.21
N LEU A 131 8.08 -16.91 -13.32
CA LEU A 131 8.36 -15.58 -13.91
C LEU A 131 7.97 -15.38 -15.40
N GLY A 132 7.40 -16.40 -16.04
CA GLY A 132 6.99 -16.40 -17.45
C GLY A 132 5.50 -16.12 -17.70
N HIS A 133 4.66 -16.15 -16.67
CA HIS A 133 3.26 -15.70 -16.79
C HIS A 133 3.19 -14.17 -16.63
N THR A 134 2.18 -13.55 -17.26
CA THR A 134 1.96 -12.09 -17.24
C THR A 134 2.16 -11.52 -15.83
N LEU A 135 3.22 -10.72 -15.68
CA LEU A 135 3.50 -10.02 -14.43
C LEU A 135 2.48 -8.88 -14.29
N ASN A 136 1.85 -8.76 -13.13
CA ASN A 136 1.05 -7.58 -12.80
C ASN A 136 1.96 -6.34 -12.91
N VAL A 137 1.46 -5.27 -13.52
CA VAL A 137 2.25 -4.06 -13.78
C VAL A 137 2.88 -3.55 -12.49
N GLY A 138 4.20 -3.46 -12.42
CA GLY A 138 4.93 -2.92 -11.26
C GLY A 138 5.47 -3.99 -10.32
N SER A 139 4.94 -5.22 -10.35
CA SER A 139 5.42 -6.33 -9.51
C SER A 139 6.89 -6.67 -9.72
N GLU A 140 7.41 -6.46 -10.94
CA GLU A 140 8.83 -6.69 -11.25
C GLU A 140 9.78 -5.66 -10.63
N ILE A 141 9.23 -4.54 -10.12
CA ILE A 141 9.97 -3.52 -9.38
C ILE A 141 9.73 -3.70 -7.87
N LEU A 142 8.46 -3.90 -7.48
CA LEU A 142 8.03 -3.98 -6.08
C LEU A 142 8.59 -5.22 -5.37
N VAL A 143 8.49 -6.42 -5.98
CA VAL A 143 8.96 -7.65 -5.32
C VAL A 143 10.45 -7.56 -4.98
N PRO A 144 11.37 -7.23 -5.91
CA PRO A 144 12.79 -7.09 -5.54
C PRO A 144 13.06 -5.97 -4.53
N ALA A 145 12.28 -4.89 -4.54
CA ALA A 145 12.45 -3.81 -3.56
C ALA A 145 12.12 -4.28 -2.13
N LEU A 146 11.02 -5.03 -1.97
CA LEU A 146 10.66 -5.65 -0.69
C LEU A 146 11.69 -6.69 -0.24
N LEU A 147 12.13 -7.57 -1.15
CA LEU A 147 13.14 -8.58 -0.83
C LEU A 147 14.43 -7.92 -0.37
N THR A 148 14.92 -6.90 -1.07
CA THR A 148 16.10 -6.12 -0.64
C THR A 148 15.88 -5.37 0.67
N ALA A 149 14.66 -4.89 0.96
CA ALA A 149 14.36 -4.27 2.25
C ALA A 149 14.41 -5.28 3.41
N LEU A 150 14.00 -6.53 3.17
CA LEU A 150 14.05 -7.62 4.14
C LEU A 150 15.47 -8.10 4.46
N GLU A 151 16.42 -7.91 3.53
CA GLU A 151 17.85 -8.23 3.74
C GLU A 151 18.44 -7.44 4.94
N ARG A 152 17.93 -6.23 5.22
CA ARG A 152 18.32 -5.45 6.43
C ARG A 152 18.04 -6.20 7.73
N TYR A 153 17.05 -7.09 7.74
CA TYR A 153 16.65 -7.90 8.89
C TYR A 153 17.30 -9.29 8.87
N ASN A 154 18.32 -9.51 8.03
CA ASN A 154 18.96 -10.80 7.79
C ASN A 154 17.99 -11.88 7.25
N ILE A 155 16.94 -11.45 6.55
CA ILE A 155 15.98 -12.34 5.89
C ILE A 155 16.25 -12.31 4.39
N GLU A 156 16.87 -13.36 3.88
CA GLU A 156 17.22 -13.51 2.47
C GLU A 156 16.45 -14.66 1.84
N PHE A 157 15.97 -14.45 0.61
CA PHE A 157 15.21 -15.46 -0.14
C PHE A 157 15.98 -15.93 -1.35
N TYR A 158 15.99 -17.25 -1.56
CA TYR A 158 16.70 -17.89 -2.67
C TYR A 158 15.73 -18.75 -3.46
N PHE A 159 15.57 -18.45 -4.75
CA PHE A 159 14.64 -19.16 -5.61
C PHE A 159 15.08 -19.06 -7.07
N ASP A 160 14.66 -20.03 -7.87
CA ASP A 160 14.95 -20.06 -9.30
C ASP A 160 14.34 -18.84 -9.99
N GLY A 161 15.19 -18.05 -10.64
CA GLY A 161 14.77 -16.85 -11.36
C GLY A 161 14.94 -15.53 -10.59
N ARG A 162 15.44 -15.53 -9.34
CA ARG A 162 15.80 -14.29 -8.61
C ARG A 162 16.68 -13.37 -9.46
N GLU A 163 17.75 -13.89 -10.07
CA GLU A 163 18.61 -13.07 -10.95
C GLU A 163 17.87 -12.50 -12.16
N THR A 164 17.00 -13.31 -12.78
CA THR A 164 16.19 -12.88 -13.93
C THR A 164 15.25 -11.76 -13.54
N LEU A 165 14.62 -11.85 -12.37
CA LEU A 165 13.76 -10.82 -11.81
C LEU A 165 14.52 -9.52 -11.57
N TYR A 166 15.71 -9.57 -10.95
CA TYR A 166 16.53 -8.38 -10.71
C TYR A 166 17.02 -7.77 -12.03
N LYS A 167 17.39 -8.57 -13.04
CA LYS A 167 17.70 -8.08 -14.39
C LYS A 167 16.50 -7.38 -15.04
N LYS A 168 15.27 -7.91 -14.88
CA LYS A 168 14.04 -7.26 -15.36
C LYS A 168 13.81 -5.92 -14.64
N ARG A 169 13.99 -5.86 -13.31
CA ARG A 169 13.92 -4.62 -12.53
C ARG A 169 14.89 -3.57 -13.06
N SER A 170 16.17 -3.90 -13.18
CA SER A 170 17.19 -2.98 -13.69
C SER A 170 16.85 -2.47 -15.07
N LYS A 171 16.41 -3.36 -15.98
CA LYS A 171 16.00 -2.96 -17.33
C LYS A 171 14.81 -2.01 -17.31
N LYS A 172 13.81 -2.25 -16.46
CA LYS A 172 12.61 -1.39 -16.36
C LYS A 172 12.93 -0.03 -15.73
N LEU A 173 13.74 -0.01 -14.66
CA LEU A 173 14.16 1.24 -14.03
C LEU A 173 15.05 2.08 -14.96
N ALA A 174 15.87 1.46 -15.80
CA ALA A 174 16.68 2.18 -16.81
C ALA A 174 15.83 2.86 -17.89
N MET A 175 14.57 2.48 -18.08
CA MET A 175 13.65 3.16 -19.00
C MET A 175 13.00 4.40 -18.37
N VAL A 176 13.12 4.58 -17.06
CA VAL A 176 12.56 5.71 -16.34
C VAL A 176 13.63 6.77 -16.15
N ASP A 177 13.36 7.97 -16.66
CA ASP A 177 14.22 9.11 -16.41
C ASP A 177 13.95 9.68 -15.01
N MET A 178 14.64 9.13 -14.00
CA MET A 178 14.50 9.54 -12.61
C MET A 178 14.82 11.02 -12.40
N ARG A 179 15.75 11.59 -13.18
CA ARG A 179 16.12 13.00 -13.07
C ARG A 179 14.95 13.90 -13.44
N ARG A 180 14.23 13.56 -14.50
CA ARG A 180 13.00 14.29 -14.89
C ARG A 180 11.89 14.17 -13.87
N LEU A 181 11.82 13.10 -13.07
CA LEU A 181 10.85 13.04 -11.97
C LEU A 181 11.13 14.14 -10.93
N GLU A 182 12.37 14.51 -10.72
CA GLU A 182 12.78 15.48 -9.70
C GLU A 182 12.90 16.93 -10.23
N GLU A 183 13.08 17.10 -11.54
CA GLU A 183 13.20 18.42 -12.19
C GLU A 183 11.92 19.26 -12.03
N PRO A 184 11.98 20.56 -11.69
CA PRO A 184 10.77 21.37 -11.41
C PRO A 184 9.67 21.32 -12.46
N GLN A 185 10.02 21.18 -13.74
CA GLN A 185 9.08 21.12 -14.88
C GLN A 185 8.92 19.73 -15.49
N GLY A 186 9.52 18.70 -14.90
CA GLY A 186 9.43 17.35 -15.43
C GLY A 186 8.05 16.72 -15.17
N PRO A 187 7.53 15.88 -16.07
CA PRO A 187 6.20 15.29 -15.93
C PRO A 187 6.15 14.23 -14.84
N ALA A 188 4.96 13.99 -14.28
CA ALA A 188 4.70 12.81 -13.47
C ALA A 188 4.83 11.54 -14.33
N HIS A 189 5.23 10.43 -13.70
CA HIS A 189 5.34 9.12 -14.34
C HIS A 189 4.58 8.09 -13.51
N SER A 190 4.00 7.08 -14.16
CA SER A 190 3.22 6.02 -13.49
C SER A 190 3.99 5.24 -12.42
N ILE A 191 5.31 5.32 -12.42
CA ILE A 191 6.16 4.67 -11.42
C ILE A 191 6.02 5.30 -10.04
N LEU A 192 5.55 6.55 -9.96
CA LEU A 192 5.26 7.23 -8.70
C LEU A 192 4.13 6.55 -7.92
N HIS A 193 3.28 5.74 -8.56
CA HIS A 193 2.31 4.89 -7.84
C HIS A 193 2.98 3.76 -7.05
N SER A 194 4.25 3.48 -7.35
CA SER A 194 5.11 2.51 -6.66
C SER A 194 6.36 3.20 -6.08
N LEU A 195 6.20 4.44 -5.61
CA LEU A 195 7.28 5.29 -5.12
C LEU A 195 8.10 4.62 -4.00
N GLU A 196 7.46 3.79 -3.19
CA GLU A 196 8.08 3.01 -2.12
C GLU A 196 9.24 2.11 -2.59
N ALA A 197 9.21 1.66 -3.84
CA ALA A 197 10.28 0.86 -4.43
C ALA A 197 11.46 1.68 -4.98
N LEU A 198 11.35 3.01 -4.92
CA LEU A 198 12.38 3.98 -5.30
C LEU A 198 13.10 4.59 -4.08
N ALA A 199 12.86 4.07 -2.87
CA ALA A 199 13.60 4.46 -1.68
C ALA A 199 15.12 4.40 -1.93
N GLY A 200 15.82 5.51 -1.68
CA GLY A 200 17.25 5.66 -1.92
C GLY A 200 17.67 5.88 -3.39
N ALA A 201 16.73 5.88 -4.34
CA ALA A 201 17.00 6.12 -5.77
C ALA A 201 16.56 7.51 -6.25
N VAL A 202 15.67 8.18 -5.51
CA VAL A 202 15.17 9.53 -5.83
C VAL A 202 15.15 10.41 -4.57
N ASP A 203 15.20 11.71 -4.77
CA ASP A 203 15.00 12.72 -3.73
C ASP A 203 13.50 12.94 -3.49
N PHE A 204 13.01 12.43 -2.35
CA PHE A 204 11.61 12.49 -1.97
C PHE A 204 11.10 13.92 -1.71
N ASP A 205 11.96 14.86 -1.33
CA ASP A 205 11.56 16.26 -1.17
C ASP A 205 11.24 16.89 -2.53
N ARG A 206 11.96 16.49 -3.59
CA ARG A 206 11.70 16.92 -4.96
C ARG A 206 10.47 16.24 -5.56
N ILE A 207 10.15 15.02 -5.11
CA ILE A 207 8.93 14.29 -5.52
C ILE A 207 7.66 14.94 -4.95
N ALA A 208 7.74 15.67 -3.83
CA ALA A 208 6.59 16.32 -3.18
C ALA A 208 5.72 17.16 -4.14
N ARG A 209 6.29 17.73 -5.20
CA ARG A 209 5.55 18.52 -6.21
C ARG A 209 4.50 17.72 -6.99
N HIS A 210 4.61 16.39 -7.03
CA HIS A 210 3.66 15.52 -7.71
C HIS A 210 2.43 15.18 -6.86
N LYS A 211 2.37 15.69 -5.62
CA LYS A 211 1.20 15.51 -4.76
C LYS A 211 -0.02 16.18 -5.37
N VAL A 212 -1.16 15.53 -5.19
CA VAL A 212 -2.48 16.06 -5.50
C VAL A 212 -3.36 15.79 -4.28
N HIS A 213 -3.79 16.86 -3.61
CA HIS A 213 -4.56 16.80 -2.35
C HIS A 213 -3.90 15.88 -1.31
N GLY A 214 -2.61 16.07 -1.07
CA GLY A 214 -1.78 15.28 -0.15
C GLY A 214 -1.34 13.90 -0.65
N SER A 215 -1.98 13.34 -1.68
CA SER A 215 -1.66 12.01 -2.19
C SER A 215 -0.56 12.02 -3.25
N ILE A 216 0.31 11.01 -3.27
CA ILE A 216 1.14 10.69 -4.44
C ILE A 216 0.38 9.67 -5.29
N MET A 217 -0.01 10.06 -6.50
CA MET A 217 -0.68 9.17 -7.48
C MET A 217 -1.92 8.45 -6.94
N ALA A 218 -2.64 9.04 -5.97
CA ALA A 218 -3.75 8.40 -5.26
C ALA A 218 -3.40 7.05 -4.60
N SER A 219 -2.11 6.76 -4.40
CA SER A 219 -1.61 5.51 -3.82
C SER A 219 -1.28 5.71 -2.33
N PRO A 220 -1.95 5.00 -1.41
CA PRO A 220 -1.64 5.09 0.00
C PRO A 220 -0.23 4.56 0.33
N SER A 221 0.24 3.47 -0.31
CA SER A 221 1.62 2.98 -0.11
C SER A 221 2.67 4.00 -0.54
N ALA A 222 2.49 4.63 -1.70
CA ALA A 222 3.42 5.64 -2.22
C ALA A 222 3.44 6.89 -1.32
N THR A 223 2.27 7.30 -0.82
CA THR A 223 2.16 8.44 0.08
C THR A 223 2.76 8.14 1.46
N ALA A 224 2.58 6.92 1.98
CA ALA A 224 3.25 6.46 3.20
C ALA A 224 4.77 6.48 3.05
N ALA A 225 5.29 5.93 1.95
CA ALA A 225 6.72 5.98 1.65
C ALA A 225 7.24 7.41 1.52
N TYR A 226 6.44 8.32 0.95
CA TYR A 226 6.79 9.73 0.92
C TYR A 226 6.96 10.34 2.32
N LEU A 227 6.00 10.13 3.22
CA LEU A 227 6.12 10.61 4.60
C LEU A 227 7.30 10.01 5.37
N MET A 228 7.65 8.75 5.09
CA MET A 228 8.79 8.08 5.73
C MET A 228 10.15 8.59 5.26
N GLN A 229 10.24 9.17 4.06
CA GLN A 229 11.51 9.51 3.40
C GLN A 229 11.72 11.01 3.20
N ALA A 230 10.66 11.83 3.26
CA ALA A 230 10.77 13.28 3.18
C ALA A 230 11.57 13.84 4.37
N SER A 231 12.40 14.86 4.13
CA SER A 231 13.21 15.47 5.20
C SER A 231 12.37 16.31 6.16
N THR A 232 11.22 16.80 5.69
CA THR A 232 10.28 17.59 6.46
C THR A 232 8.92 16.91 6.48
N TRP A 233 8.33 16.79 7.66
CA TRP A 233 7.00 16.22 7.80
C TRP A 233 5.97 17.03 7.03
N ASP A 234 5.13 16.35 6.26
CA ASP A 234 4.09 16.97 5.45
C ASP A 234 2.68 16.75 6.03
N PRO A 235 2.04 17.80 6.58
CA PRO A 235 0.70 17.69 7.14
C PRO A 235 -0.37 17.33 6.09
N GLU A 236 -0.19 17.67 4.82
CA GLU A 236 -1.19 17.40 3.78
C GLU A 236 -1.23 15.91 3.43
N ALA A 237 -0.06 15.28 3.28
CA ALA A 237 0.05 13.84 3.07
C ALA A 237 -0.43 13.04 4.30
N GLU A 238 -0.15 13.51 5.52
CA GLU A 238 -0.72 12.90 6.73
C GLU A 238 -2.25 13.00 6.73
N ALA A 239 -2.81 14.18 6.42
CA ALA A 239 -4.26 14.39 6.39
C ALA A 239 -4.93 13.47 5.36
N TYR A 240 -4.32 13.29 4.19
CA TYR A 240 -4.77 12.33 3.20
C TYR A 240 -4.81 10.90 3.77
N LEU A 241 -3.70 10.39 4.32
CA LEU A 241 -3.66 9.01 4.84
C LEU A 241 -4.68 8.80 5.98
N ARG A 242 -4.82 9.76 6.89
CA ARG A 242 -5.86 9.71 7.94
C ARG A 242 -7.25 9.67 7.36
N HIS A 243 -7.51 10.45 6.30
CA HIS A 243 -8.78 10.43 5.61
C HIS A 243 -9.04 9.05 4.97
N VAL A 244 -8.06 8.44 4.31
CA VAL A 244 -8.21 7.11 3.70
C VAL A 244 -8.54 6.05 4.76
N VAL A 245 -7.79 6.01 5.87
CA VAL A 245 -8.01 5.05 6.97
C VAL A 245 -9.43 5.19 7.54
N ALA A 246 -9.90 6.42 7.74
CA ALA A 246 -11.21 6.67 8.35
C ALA A 246 -12.39 6.40 7.40
N ASN A 247 -12.25 6.64 6.10
CA ASN A 247 -13.39 6.74 5.17
C ASN A 247 -13.43 5.67 4.05
N CYS A 248 -12.43 4.79 3.95
CA CYS A 248 -12.51 3.67 3.02
C CYS A 248 -13.45 2.56 3.54
N GLN A 249 -13.65 1.49 2.76
CA GLN A 249 -14.51 0.36 3.16
C GLN A 249 -14.11 -0.31 4.48
N GLY A 250 -12.86 -0.17 4.91
CA GLY A 250 -12.40 -0.61 6.24
C GLY A 250 -13.03 0.14 7.41
N MET A 251 -13.62 1.32 7.17
CA MET A 251 -14.36 2.13 8.16
C MET A 251 -13.58 2.36 9.46
N GLY A 252 -12.29 2.68 9.37
CA GLY A 252 -11.44 2.89 10.55
C GLY A 252 -10.87 1.62 11.18
N SER A 253 -11.01 0.45 10.56
CA SER A 253 -10.35 -0.80 11.00
C SER A 253 -8.82 -0.78 10.88
N GLY A 254 -8.26 0.27 10.27
CA GLY A 254 -6.84 0.39 9.92
C GLY A 254 -6.49 -0.10 8.52
N SER A 255 -7.37 -0.83 7.86
CA SER A 255 -7.15 -1.28 6.48
C SER A 255 -7.38 -0.15 5.47
N VAL A 256 -6.62 -0.11 4.38
CA VAL A 256 -6.78 0.86 3.28
C VAL A 256 -6.83 0.19 1.91
N PRO A 257 -7.44 0.80 0.88
CA PRO A 257 -7.40 0.28 -0.49
C PRO A 257 -6.05 0.56 -1.16
N SER A 258 -5.84 0.00 -2.35
CA SER A 258 -4.65 0.28 -3.17
C SER A 258 -4.69 1.61 -3.93
N VAL A 259 -5.87 2.24 -4.00
CA VAL A 259 -6.04 3.56 -4.61
C VAL A 259 -7.20 4.31 -3.93
N PHE A 260 -6.99 5.59 -3.64
CA PHE A 260 -8.00 6.47 -3.06
C PHE A 260 -7.69 7.95 -3.39
N PRO A 261 -8.66 8.78 -3.80
CA PRO A 261 -10.02 8.41 -4.21
C PRO A 261 -10.09 7.68 -5.55
N ALA A 262 -11.26 7.11 -5.83
CA ALA A 262 -11.63 6.57 -7.13
C ALA A 262 -12.91 7.20 -7.70
N THR A 263 -13.34 8.36 -7.16
CA THR A 263 -14.58 9.08 -7.49
C THR A 263 -14.88 9.12 -8.99
N LEU A 264 -13.96 9.67 -9.81
CA LEU A 264 -14.19 9.85 -11.24
C LEU A 264 -14.27 8.52 -11.97
N PHE A 265 -13.43 7.56 -11.59
CA PHE A 265 -13.43 6.22 -12.16
C PHE A 265 -14.76 5.52 -11.87
N GLU A 266 -15.18 5.46 -10.61
CA GLU A 266 -16.43 4.82 -10.20
C GLU A 266 -17.66 5.49 -10.84
N LEU A 267 -17.72 6.83 -10.86
CA LEU A 267 -18.81 7.55 -11.51
C LEU A 267 -18.85 7.32 -13.03
N SER A 268 -17.69 7.16 -13.68
CA SER A 268 -17.62 6.86 -15.11
C SER A 268 -18.06 5.43 -15.41
N TRP A 269 -17.74 4.48 -14.53
CA TRP A 269 -18.08 3.06 -14.66
C TRP A 269 -19.58 2.80 -14.48
N CYS A 270 -20.24 3.60 -13.63
CA CYS A 270 -21.70 3.56 -13.48
C CYS A 270 -22.47 4.22 -14.64
N LYS A 271 -21.80 4.99 -15.51
CA LYS A 271 -22.43 5.73 -16.61
C LYS A 271 -22.42 5.03 -17.97
N MET A 272 -21.95 3.78 -18.07
CA MET A 272 -22.04 3.05 -19.34
C MET A 272 -23.43 2.41 -19.51
N PRO A 273 -24.20 2.77 -20.58
CA PRO A 273 -25.47 2.14 -20.93
C PRO A 273 -25.30 0.71 -21.47
#